data_AF-A0A258DVC1-F1
#
_entry.id   AF-A0A258DVC1-F1
#
_cell.length_a   1.000
_cell.length_b   1.000
_cell.length_c   1.000
_cell.angle_alpha   90.00
_cell.angle_beta   90.00
_cell.angle_gamma   90.00
#
_symmetry.space_group_name_H-M   'P 1'
#
loop_
_entity.id
_entity.type
_entity.pdbx_description
1 polymer ?
#
loop_
_entity_poly.entity_id
_entity_poly.type
_entity_poly.pdbx_seq_one_letter_code
_entity_poly.pdbx_strand_id
1 'polypeptide(L)'
;VNKSFKPAYDQIPWRNNEQEFQAWCEGKTGYPIVDAGMRELNATGFMHNRVRMVVASFLTKHLLIDWRWGEAYFTKKLLDFELASNNGGWQWAAGTGTDAQPYFRVFNPDSQTEKFDKDLKYIRKWVPELGTNSYPKPIVDHKFARNRAIETYKKALEQ
;
A
#
# COMPACT_ATOMS: atom_id res chain seq x y z
N VAL A 1 -5.62 16.16 -2.74
CA VAL A 1 -7.00 16.34 -2.21
C VAL A 1 -6.93 16.23 -0.70
N ASN A 2 -7.61 17.08 0.09
CA ASN A 2 -7.33 17.15 1.54
C ASN A 2 -8.34 16.40 2.42
N LYS A 3 -9.52 16.05 1.91
CA LYS A 3 -10.58 15.38 2.68
C LYS A 3 -10.93 14.02 2.08
N SER A 4 -11.31 13.09 2.93
CA SER A 4 -11.90 11.82 2.51
C SER A 4 -13.28 12.06 1.88
N PHE A 5 -13.66 11.26 0.89
CA PHE A 5 -15.02 11.33 0.34
C PHE A 5 -16.06 10.97 1.42
N LYS A 6 -15.75 9.98 2.26
CA LYS A 6 -16.53 9.66 3.47
C LYS A 6 -15.96 10.42 4.68
N PRO A 7 -16.63 11.46 5.22
CA PRO A 7 -16.06 12.31 6.27
C PRO A 7 -15.66 11.57 7.54
N ALA A 8 -16.39 10.51 7.92
CA ALA A 8 -16.05 9.68 9.08
C ALA A 8 -14.63 9.09 9.02
N TYR A 9 -14.09 8.87 7.81
CA TYR A 9 -12.75 8.32 7.63
C TYR A 9 -11.63 9.37 7.80
N ASP A 10 -11.96 10.66 7.90
CA ASP A 10 -10.97 11.67 8.32
C ASP A 10 -10.57 11.52 9.79
N GLN A 11 -11.37 10.77 10.58
CA GLN A 11 -11.13 10.51 12.00
C GLN A 11 -10.29 9.24 12.26
N ILE A 12 -9.86 8.52 11.21
CA ILE A 12 -8.99 7.35 11.41
C ILE A 12 -7.69 7.79 12.09
N PRO A 13 -7.33 7.22 13.26
CA PRO A 13 -6.08 7.57 13.94
C PRO A 13 -4.90 6.88 13.26
N TRP A 14 -4.41 7.48 12.18
CA TRP A 14 -3.24 7.00 11.44
C TRP A 14 -1.99 6.97 12.31
N ARG A 15 -1.18 5.91 12.20
CA ARG A 15 0.09 5.76 12.93
C ARG A 15 1.17 6.70 12.40
N ASN A 16 1.18 6.94 11.09
CA ASN A 16 2.11 7.83 10.40
C ASN A 16 3.58 7.65 10.83
N ASN A 17 4.02 6.40 10.97
CA ASN A 17 5.40 6.09 11.29
C ASN A 17 6.30 6.39 10.09
N GLU A 18 7.16 7.40 10.21
CA GLU A 18 8.04 7.88 9.13
C GLU A 18 9.07 6.84 8.67
N GLN A 19 9.57 5.99 9.58
CA GLN A 19 10.54 4.95 9.24
C GLN A 19 9.89 3.84 8.40
N GLU A 20 8.69 3.41 8.77
CA GLU A 20 7.89 2.47 7.99
C GLU A 20 7.49 3.07 6.63
N PHE A 21 7.16 4.37 6.60
CA PHE A 21 6.89 5.08 5.35
C PHE A 21 8.10 5.10 4.42
N GLN A 22 9.28 5.42 4.96
CA GLN A 22 10.51 5.45 4.16
C GLN A 22 10.85 4.06 3.62
N ALA A 23 10.70 3.00 4.43
CA ALA A 23 10.88 1.62 3.99
C ALA A 23 9.91 1.24 2.85
N TRP A 24 8.66 1.72 2.91
CA TRP A 24 7.69 1.56 1.82
C TRP A 24 8.12 2.34 0.56
N CYS A 25 8.50 3.61 0.69
CA CYS A 25 8.97 4.44 -0.42
C CYS A 25 10.16 3.79 -1.15
N GLU A 26 11.10 3.20 -0.41
CA GLU A 26 12.31 2.56 -0.95
C GLU A 26 12.12 1.12 -1.45
N GLY A 27 10.96 0.49 -1.18
CA GLY A 27 10.74 -0.93 -1.49
C GLY A 27 11.65 -1.86 -0.67
N LYS A 28 11.65 -1.64 0.65
CA LYS A 28 12.39 -2.43 1.67
C LYS A 28 11.47 -2.90 2.81
N THR A 29 10.22 -3.22 2.48
CA THR A 29 9.21 -3.67 3.45
C THR A 29 9.37 -5.13 3.85
N GLY A 30 10.12 -5.91 3.07
CA GLY A 30 10.23 -7.36 3.24
C GLY A 30 9.04 -8.12 2.64
N TYR A 31 8.13 -7.43 1.94
CA TYR A 31 7.03 -8.03 1.19
C TYR A 31 7.31 -7.96 -0.32
N PRO A 32 7.63 -9.08 -0.99
CA PRO A 32 8.24 -9.06 -2.32
C PRO A 32 7.42 -8.33 -3.39
N ILE A 33 6.11 -8.53 -3.43
CA ILE A 33 5.25 -7.85 -4.41
C ILE A 33 5.11 -6.34 -4.14
N VAL A 34 5.21 -5.92 -2.88
CA VAL A 34 5.19 -4.50 -2.50
C VAL A 34 6.52 -3.87 -2.89
N ASP A 35 7.63 -4.52 -2.52
CA ASP A 35 8.98 -4.04 -2.79
C ASP A 35 9.26 -3.96 -4.30
N ALA A 36 8.83 -4.98 -5.06
CA ALA A 36 8.91 -4.98 -6.52
C ALA A 36 8.17 -3.79 -7.13
N GLY A 37 6.94 -3.52 -6.67
CA GLY A 37 6.15 -2.38 -7.11
C GLY A 37 6.83 -1.05 -6.86
N MET A 38 7.27 -0.82 -5.62
CA MET A 38 7.89 0.45 -5.25
C MET A 38 9.22 0.67 -5.99
N ARG A 39 10.00 -0.39 -6.23
CA ARG A 39 11.21 -0.33 -7.04
C ARG A 39 10.93 -0.06 -8.52
N GLU A 40 9.90 -0.67 -9.11
CA GLU A 40 9.44 -0.37 -10.47
C GLU A 40 9.09 1.11 -10.61
N LEU A 41 8.26 1.63 -9.69
CA LEU A 41 7.86 3.04 -9.68
C LEU A 41 9.07 3.97 -9.59
N ASN A 42 10.01 3.68 -8.70
CA ASN A 42 11.19 4.51 -8.50
C ASN A 42 12.13 4.50 -9.70
N ALA A 43 12.24 3.37 -10.40
CA ALA A 43 13.14 3.22 -11.53
C ALA A 43 12.55 3.73 -12.86
N THR A 44 11.23 3.61 -13.05
CA THR A 44 10.59 3.83 -14.35
C THR A 44 9.60 4.99 -14.35
N GLY A 45 9.08 5.38 -13.19
CA GLY A 45 7.94 6.29 -13.10
C GLY A 45 6.61 5.66 -13.52
N PHE A 46 6.55 4.34 -13.67
CA PHE A 46 5.33 3.59 -13.94
C PHE A 46 5.15 2.51 -12.88
N MET A 47 3.91 2.04 -12.70
CA MET A 47 3.61 0.86 -11.90
C MET A 47 2.35 0.20 -12.45
N HIS A 48 2.36 -1.12 -12.58
CA HIS A 48 1.17 -1.85 -13.03
C HIS A 48 -0.02 -1.63 -12.08
N ASN A 49 -1.24 -1.46 -12.60
CA ASN A 49 -2.42 -1.09 -11.80
C ASN A 49 -2.72 -2.05 -10.65
N ARG A 50 -2.59 -3.37 -10.88
CA ARG A 50 -2.74 -4.37 -9.80
C ARG A 50 -1.75 -4.12 -8.66
N VAL A 51 -0.52 -3.76 -8.99
CA VAL A 51 0.53 -3.52 -8.00
C VAL A 51 0.27 -2.21 -7.27
N ARG A 52 -0.23 -1.16 -7.95
CA ARG A 52 -0.70 0.09 -7.32
C ARG A 52 -1.73 -0.20 -6.22
N MET A 53 -2.69 -1.08 -6.49
CA MET A 53 -3.71 -1.49 -5.50
C MET A 53 -3.07 -2.20 -4.28
N VAL A 54 -2.07 -3.05 -4.51
CA VAL A 54 -1.39 -3.81 -3.45
C VAL A 54 -0.55 -2.89 -2.57
N VAL A 55 0.28 -2.02 -3.15
CA VAL A 55 1.16 -1.12 -2.38
C VAL A 55 0.35 -0.07 -1.62
N ALA A 56 -0.77 0.42 -2.20
CA ALA A 56 -1.66 1.37 -1.53
C ALA A 56 -2.42 0.71 -0.36
N SER A 57 -2.89 -0.54 -0.54
CA SER A 57 -3.51 -1.31 0.55
C SER A 57 -2.49 -1.58 1.67
N PHE A 58 -1.25 -1.91 1.32
CA PHE A 58 -0.20 -2.15 2.29
C PHE A 58 0.10 -0.89 3.13
N LEU A 59 0.26 0.27 2.49
CA LEU A 59 0.49 1.53 3.20
C LEU A 59 -0.67 1.86 4.18
N THR A 60 -1.91 1.78 3.68
CA THR A 60 -3.09 2.26 4.43
C THR A 60 -3.65 1.25 5.43
N LYS A 61 -3.39 -0.05 5.24
CA LYS A 61 -3.90 -1.13 6.11
C LYS A 61 -2.78 -1.79 6.92
N HIS A 62 -1.69 -2.23 6.30
CA HIS A 62 -0.62 -2.88 7.05
C HIS A 62 0.15 -1.89 7.91
N LEU A 63 0.60 -0.78 7.34
CA LEU A 63 1.37 0.22 8.07
C LEU A 63 0.48 1.20 8.84
N LEU A 64 -0.79 1.32 8.41
CA LEU A 64 -1.78 2.25 8.95
C LEU A 64 -1.27 3.70 8.86
N ILE A 65 -0.70 4.03 7.70
CA ILE A 65 -0.22 5.37 7.35
C ILE A 65 -1.28 6.05 6.48
N ASP A 66 -1.43 7.37 6.68
CA ASP A 66 -2.38 8.19 5.93
C ASP A 66 -2.16 8.04 4.42
N TRP A 67 -3.23 7.75 3.71
CA TRP A 67 -3.24 7.59 2.25
C TRP A 67 -2.74 8.84 1.52
N ARG A 68 -2.86 10.03 2.12
CA ARG A 68 -2.36 11.30 1.57
C ARG A 68 -0.84 11.29 1.41
N TRP A 69 -0.12 10.58 2.27
CA TRP A 69 1.35 10.45 2.15
C TRP A 69 1.72 9.63 0.92
N GLY A 70 0.98 8.55 0.68
CA GLY A 70 1.10 7.73 -0.52
C GLY A 70 0.70 8.48 -1.80
N GLU A 71 -0.42 9.22 -1.78
CA GLU A 71 -0.87 10.07 -2.89
C GLU A 71 0.22 11.08 -3.28
N ALA A 72 0.78 11.79 -2.29
CA ALA A 72 1.84 12.77 -2.50
C ALA A 72 3.12 12.11 -3.04
N TYR A 73 3.47 10.91 -2.59
CA TYR A 73 4.61 10.17 -3.12
C TYR A 73 4.41 9.77 -4.58
N PHE A 74 3.24 9.22 -4.90
CA PHE A 74 2.88 8.80 -6.27
C PHE A 74 2.87 9.99 -7.23
N THR A 75 2.36 11.14 -6.80
CA THR A 75 2.37 12.39 -7.58
C THR A 75 3.77 12.83 -7.98
N LYS A 76 4.78 12.60 -7.12
CA LYS A 76 6.18 12.96 -7.41
C LYS A 76 6.90 11.98 -8.32
N LYS A 77 6.37 10.76 -8.48
CA LYS A 77 7.07 9.65 -9.16
C LYS A 77 6.42 9.21 -10.45
N LEU A 78 5.09 9.23 -10.54
CA LEU A 78 4.37 8.76 -11.72
C LEU A 78 4.53 9.73 -12.88
N LEU A 79 5.07 9.23 -13.99
CA LEU A 79 5.14 9.96 -15.26
C LEU A 79 3.77 10.03 -15.95
N ASP A 80 2.91 9.06 -15.69
CA ASP A 80 1.52 8.98 -16.16
C ASP A 80 0.53 9.56 -15.15
N PHE A 81 0.97 10.48 -14.30
CA PHE A 81 0.13 11.03 -13.25
C PHE A 81 -1.11 11.74 -13.82
N GLU A 82 -2.28 11.21 -13.48
CA GLU A 82 -3.58 11.84 -13.67
C GLU A 82 -4.27 11.93 -12.30
N LEU A 83 -4.67 13.15 -11.92
CA LEU A 83 -5.11 13.47 -10.57
C LEU A 83 -6.34 12.68 -10.15
N ALA A 84 -7.35 12.55 -11.03
CA ALA A 84 -8.60 11.87 -10.70
C ALA A 84 -8.38 10.36 -10.49
N SER A 85 -7.62 9.72 -11.36
CA SER A 85 -7.29 8.30 -11.30
C SER A 85 -6.43 7.97 -10.09
N ASN A 86 -5.44 8.80 -9.77
CA ASN A 86 -4.59 8.60 -8.60
C ASN A 86 -5.37 8.80 -7.30
N ASN A 87 -6.15 9.90 -7.19
CA ASN A 87 -6.93 10.16 -6.00
C ASN A 87 -8.00 9.09 -5.75
N GLY A 88 -8.73 8.68 -6.80
CA GLY A 88 -9.72 7.62 -6.73
C GLY A 88 -9.11 6.29 -6.28
N GLY A 89 -7.93 5.92 -6.80
CA GLY A 89 -7.21 4.71 -6.41
C GLY A 89 -6.78 4.69 -4.94
N TRP A 90 -6.24 5.79 -4.43
CA TRP A 90 -5.85 5.92 -3.04
C TRP A 90 -7.04 5.90 -2.08
N GLN A 91 -8.12 6.62 -2.42
CA GLN A 91 -9.34 6.59 -1.63
C GLN A 91 -10.03 5.23 -1.66
N TRP A 92 -9.97 4.52 -2.80
CA TRP A 92 -10.48 3.16 -2.93
C TRP A 92 -9.72 2.17 -2.04
N ALA A 93 -8.38 2.27 -2.00
CA ALA A 93 -7.53 1.41 -1.16
C ALA A 93 -7.69 1.71 0.34
N ALA A 94 -7.85 2.98 0.70
CA ALA A 94 -8.06 3.41 2.08
C ALA A 94 -9.48 3.10 2.61
N GLY A 95 -10.43 2.78 1.73
CA GLY A 95 -11.84 2.60 2.11
C GLY A 95 -12.63 3.92 2.21
N THR A 96 -11.97 5.04 1.89
CA THR A 96 -12.49 6.40 2.08
C THR A 96 -13.31 6.93 0.89
N GLY A 97 -13.20 6.31 -0.29
CA GLY A 97 -13.83 6.74 -1.56
C GLY A 97 -15.26 6.24 -1.83
N THR A 98 -15.83 6.70 -2.95
CA THR A 98 -17.04 6.13 -3.59
C THR A 98 -16.76 4.71 -4.06
N ASP A 99 -17.56 3.72 -3.66
CA ASP A 99 -17.33 2.28 -3.92
C ASP A 99 -15.97 1.73 -3.48
N ALA A 100 -15.37 2.37 -2.48
CA ALA A 100 -14.12 1.92 -1.90
C ALA A 100 -14.27 0.53 -1.25
N GLN A 101 -13.16 -0.21 -1.19
CA GLN A 101 -13.16 -1.51 -0.52
C GLN A 101 -13.65 -1.38 0.92
N PRO A 102 -14.51 -2.31 1.40
CA PRO A 102 -14.87 -2.34 2.80
C PRO A 102 -13.61 -2.34 3.67
N TYR A 103 -13.59 -1.57 4.75
CA TYR A 103 -12.37 -1.35 5.54
C TYR A 103 -11.73 -2.64 6.06
N PHE A 104 -12.54 -3.70 6.26
CA PHE A 104 -12.10 -5.02 6.70
C PHE A 104 -11.44 -5.87 5.60
N ARG A 105 -11.49 -5.44 4.34
CA ARG A 105 -10.78 -6.09 3.23
C ARG A 105 -9.32 -5.64 3.21
N VAL A 106 -8.48 -6.39 3.92
CA VAL A 106 -7.02 -6.23 3.94
C VAL A 106 -6.40 -7.26 2.99
N PHE A 107 -5.65 -6.83 1.98
CA PHE A 107 -5.01 -7.76 1.06
C PHE A 107 -3.89 -8.54 1.73
N ASN A 108 -3.84 -9.86 1.56
CA ASN A 108 -2.64 -10.63 1.88
C ASN A 108 -1.65 -10.51 0.70
N PRO A 109 -0.47 -9.88 0.88
CA PRO A 109 0.51 -9.73 -0.20
C PRO A 109 0.96 -11.07 -0.81
N ASP A 110 1.03 -12.13 0.00
CA ASP A 110 1.45 -13.46 -0.47
C ASP A 110 0.40 -14.05 -1.40
N SER A 111 -0.89 -13.98 -1.01
CA SER A 111 -1.99 -14.43 -1.86
C SER A 111 -2.15 -13.58 -3.13
N GLN A 112 -1.76 -12.29 -3.11
CA GLN A 112 -1.71 -11.48 -4.34
C GLN A 112 -0.58 -11.95 -5.26
N THR A 113 0.57 -12.32 -4.70
CA THR A 113 1.70 -12.89 -5.46
C THR A 113 1.31 -14.20 -6.12
N GLU A 114 0.77 -15.16 -5.37
CA GLU A 114 0.36 -16.47 -5.89
C GLU A 114 -0.64 -16.35 -7.05
N LYS A 115 -1.53 -15.36 -6.98
CA LYS A 115 -2.58 -15.16 -7.97
C LYS A 115 -2.12 -14.43 -9.23
N PHE A 116 -1.22 -13.45 -9.08
CA PHE A 116 -0.90 -12.49 -10.17
C PHE A 116 0.55 -12.56 -10.66
N ASP A 117 1.46 -13.20 -9.92
CA ASP A 117 2.85 -13.42 -10.31
C ASP A 117 3.33 -14.82 -9.84
N LYS A 118 2.57 -15.87 -10.21
CA LYS A 118 2.80 -17.26 -9.78
C LYS A 118 4.22 -17.76 -10.05
N ASP A 119 4.82 -17.33 -11.16
CA ASP A 119 6.18 -17.71 -11.56
C ASP A 119 7.26 -16.76 -10.98
N LEU A 120 6.87 -15.77 -10.16
CA LEU A 120 7.74 -14.73 -9.60
C LEU A 120 8.52 -13.93 -10.66
N LYS A 121 8.01 -13.83 -11.89
CA LYS A 121 8.70 -13.16 -13.00
C LYS A 121 8.80 -11.66 -12.75
N TYR A 122 7.71 -11.05 -12.28
CA TYR A 122 7.69 -9.62 -11.96
C TYR A 122 8.54 -9.33 -10.72
N ILE A 123 8.39 -10.12 -9.66
CA ILE A 123 9.15 -9.92 -8.43
C ILE A 123 10.64 -10.10 -8.67
N ARG A 124 11.09 -11.16 -9.34
CA ARG A 124 12.54 -11.39 -9.58
C ARG A 124 13.16 -10.33 -10.47
N LYS A 125 12.39 -9.69 -11.34
CA LYS A 125 12.87 -8.56 -12.16
C LYS A 125 13.25 -7.37 -11.29
N TRP A 126 12.44 -7.05 -10.27
CA TRP A 126 12.59 -5.83 -9.45
C TRP A 126 13.26 -6.08 -8.09
N VAL A 127 13.28 -7.33 -7.65
CA VAL A 127 13.89 -7.81 -6.39
C VAL A 127 14.80 -8.99 -6.73
N PRO A 128 15.92 -8.76 -7.43
CA PRO A 128 16.84 -9.83 -7.84
C PRO A 128 17.46 -10.56 -6.64
N GLU A 129 17.56 -9.91 -5.49
CA GLU A 129 18.11 -10.47 -4.25
C GLU A 129 17.12 -11.34 -3.46
N LEU A 130 15.91 -11.59 -3.98
CA LEU A 130 14.90 -12.40 -3.30
C LEU A 130 15.44 -13.79 -2.94
N GLY A 131 15.25 -14.18 -1.68
CA GLY A 131 15.69 -15.49 -1.16
C GLY A 131 17.14 -15.52 -0.69
N THR A 132 17.84 -14.38 -0.70
CA THR A 132 19.18 -14.23 -0.13
C THR A 132 19.13 -13.52 1.22
N ASN A 133 20.25 -13.55 1.95
CA ASN A 133 20.38 -12.87 3.25
C ASN A 133 20.34 -11.33 3.16
N SER A 134 20.47 -10.75 1.96
CA SER A 134 20.40 -9.29 1.78
C SER A 134 18.96 -8.78 1.64
N TYR A 135 17.98 -9.64 1.39
CA TYR A 135 16.58 -9.24 1.33
C TYR A 135 16.01 -9.04 2.74
N PRO A 136 15.36 -7.90 3.04
CA PRO A 136 14.91 -7.59 4.39
C PRO A 136 13.81 -8.54 4.87
N LYS A 137 13.79 -8.77 6.18
CA LYS A 137 12.66 -9.43 6.83
C LYS A 137 11.42 -8.51 6.81
N PRO A 138 10.20 -9.06 6.85
CA PRO A 138 8.98 -8.27 6.92
C PRO A 138 9.02 -7.25 8.07
N ILE A 139 8.76 -5.98 7.77
CA ILE A 139 8.76 -4.89 8.76
C ILE A 139 7.56 -4.95 9.72
N VAL A 140 6.54 -5.74 9.36
CA VAL A 140 5.36 -6.00 10.17
C VAL A 140 4.83 -7.39 9.85
N ASP A 141 4.30 -8.12 10.82
CA ASP A 141 3.60 -9.39 10.59
C ASP A 141 2.20 -9.14 9.98
N HIS A 142 1.81 -9.93 8.97
CA HIS A 142 0.55 -9.74 8.26
C HIS A 142 -0.67 -9.89 9.17
N LYS A 143 -0.70 -10.93 10.02
CA LYS A 143 -1.86 -11.23 10.87
C LYS A 143 -2.06 -10.13 11.90
N PHE A 144 -0.96 -9.68 12.51
CA PHE A 144 -0.95 -8.54 13.43
C PHE A 144 -1.42 -7.25 12.73
N ALA A 145 -0.83 -6.90 11.59
CA ALA A 145 -1.18 -5.68 10.84
C ALA A 145 -2.67 -5.66 10.44
N ARG A 146 -3.17 -6.80 9.94
CA ARG A 146 -4.57 -6.97 9.56
C ARG A 146 -5.52 -6.71 10.72
N ASN A 147 -5.27 -7.34 11.87
CA ASN A 147 -6.14 -7.20 13.04
C ASN A 147 -6.13 -5.76 13.56
N ARG A 148 -4.93 -5.16 13.67
CA ARG A 148 -4.77 -3.75 14.04
C ARG A 148 -5.57 -2.81 13.13
N ALA A 149 -5.50 -3.03 11.81
CA ALA A 149 -6.24 -2.22 10.86
C ALA A 149 -7.76 -2.34 11.09
N ILE A 150 -8.28 -3.57 11.15
CA ILE A 150 -9.72 -3.81 11.33
C ILE A 150 -10.23 -3.17 12.62
N GLU A 151 -9.52 -3.34 13.73
CA GLU A 151 -9.89 -2.76 15.02
C GLU A 151 -9.85 -1.22 15.00
N THR A 152 -8.83 -0.63 14.36
CA THR A 152 -8.68 0.82 14.28
C THR A 152 -9.83 1.44 13.49
N TYR A 153 -10.13 0.90 12.31
CA TYR A 153 -11.24 1.38 11.49
C TYR A 153 -12.59 1.16 12.19
N LYS A 154 -12.80 -0.01 12.82
CA LYS A 154 -14.02 -0.27 13.58
C LYS A 154 -14.23 0.78 14.68
N LYS A 155 -13.23 1.01 15.52
CA LYS A 155 -13.31 1.99 16.63
C LYS A 155 -13.55 3.42 16.16
N ALA A 156 -12.98 3.81 15.02
CA ALA A 156 -13.11 5.17 14.50
C ALA A 156 -14.44 5.42 13.78
N LEU A 157 -15.07 4.37 13.23
CA LEU A 157 -16.33 4.48 12.48
C LEU A 157 -17.58 4.15 13.33
N GLU A 158 -17.41 3.58 14.52
CA GLU A 158 -18.48 3.34 15.51
C GLU A 158 -18.68 4.52 16.47
N GLN A 159 -17.88 5.60 16.34
CA GLN A 159 -18.04 6.87 17.07
C GLN A 159 -18.98 7.82 16.32
#